data_AF-A0A661M9Y8-F1
#
_entry.id   AF-A0A661M9Y8-F1
#
_cell.length_a   1.000
_cell.length_b   1.000
_cell.length_c   1.000
_cell.angle_alpha   90.00
_cell.angle_beta   90.00
_cell.angle_gamma   90.00
#
_symmetry.space_group_name_H-M   'P 1'
#
loop_
_entity.id
_entity.type
_entity.pdbx_description
1 polymer ?
#
loop_
_entity_poly.entity_id
_entity_poly.type
_entity_poly.pdbx_seq_one_letter_code
_entity_poly.pdbx_strand_id
1 'polypeptide(L)'
;MEEEVKNEQAQEEKKEEPKEEKPLDKMTAPELREIAKEIPGVEGVHAMKKEQLLEIIKEYRGIKDETPKRKKVKKRAGVTPKQLKEKIAQLKAEKEAARQARDKRRVDILRRRINRLKKQSRKVAAA
;
A
#
# COMPACT_ATOMS: atom_id res chain seq x y z
N MET A 1 32.81 55.13 5.09
CA MET A 1 32.33 54.36 6.25
C MET A 1 30.87 53.96 6.03
N GLU A 2 30.58 53.42 4.85
CA GLU A 2 29.24 52.96 4.42
C GLU A 2 29.30 51.49 3.96
N GLU A 3 30.40 50.79 4.25
CA GLU A 3 30.61 49.39 3.84
C GLU A 3 30.25 48.36 4.93
N GLU A 4 29.84 48.81 6.13
CA GLU A 4 29.43 47.91 7.22
C GLU A 4 27.97 47.45 7.11
N VAL A 5 27.18 48.00 6.18
CA VAL A 5 25.76 47.65 5.98
C VAL A 5 25.59 46.39 5.09
N LYS A 6 26.67 45.83 4.54
CA LYS A 6 26.59 44.59 3.73
C LYS A 6 26.81 43.29 4.52
N ASN A 7 27.15 43.36 5.81
CA ASN A 7 27.36 42.15 6.61
C ASN A 7 26.09 41.65 7.33
N GLU A 8 24.96 42.33 7.14
CA GLU A 8 23.64 41.91 7.64
C GLU A 8 22.85 41.05 6.63
N GLN A 9 23.41 40.83 5.43
CA GLN A 9 22.83 39.98 4.36
C GLN A 9 23.52 38.62 4.23
N ALA A 10 24.04 38.06 5.33
CA ALA A 10 24.26 36.62 5.44
C ALA A 10 23.05 36.00 6.16
N GLN A 11 21.92 36.18 5.50
CA GLN A 11 20.73 35.36 5.68
C GLN A 11 21.10 33.88 5.64
N GLU A 12 20.49 33.14 6.57
CA GLU A 12 19.76 31.92 6.23
C GLU A 12 20.58 30.82 5.56
N GLU A 13 21.37 30.09 6.34
CA GLU A 13 21.65 28.68 6.03
C GLU A 13 22.03 27.89 7.30
N LYS A 14 21.31 28.12 8.40
CA LYS A 14 21.22 27.10 9.47
C LYS A 14 20.11 26.14 9.09
N LYS A 15 20.50 25.14 8.28
CA LYS A 15 19.82 23.87 8.02
C LYS A 15 18.62 23.63 8.94
N GLU A 16 17.46 24.07 8.47
CA GLU A 16 16.20 23.45 8.87
C GLU A 16 16.21 22.06 8.25
N GLU A 17 16.75 21.10 9.00
CA GLU A 17 16.44 19.72 8.72
C GLU A 17 14.94 19.57 8.97
N PRO A 18 14.16 19.10 7.98
CA PRO A 18 12.76 18.82 8.21
C PRO A 18 12.75 17.78 9.33
N LYS A 19 12.17 18.15 10.48
CA LYS A 19 11.74 17.18 11.47
C LYS A 19 10.70 16.33 10.76
N GLU A 20 11.16 15.32 10.04
CA GLU A 20 10.35 14.21 9.59
C GLU A 20 9.64 13.75 10.84
N GLU A 21 8.36 14.10 10.94
CA GLU A 21 7.48 13.66 11.99
C GLU A 21 7.55 12.14 11.95
N LYS A 22 8.36 11.55 12.83
CA LYS A 22 8.34 10.12 13.03
C LYS A 22 6.87 9.79 13.25
N PRO A 23 6.26 8.92 12.42
CA PRO A 23 4.85 8.63 12.55
C PRO A 23 4.63 8.13 13.99
N LEU A 24 3.63 8.68 14.68
CA LEU A 24 3.38 8.43 16.10
C LEU A 24 3.41 6.92 16.42
N ASP A 25 2.92 6.10 15.50
CA ASP A 25 2.90 4.63 15.59
C ASP A 25 4.29 3.98 15.78
N LYS A 26 5.36 4.62 15.30
CA LYS A 26 6.76 4.16 15.44
C LYS A 26 7.45 4.65 16.71
N MET A 27 6.89 5.66 17.40
CA MET A 27 7.46 6.13 18.65
C MET A 27 7.32 5.08 19.75
N THR A 28 8.25 5.09 20.70
CA THR A 28 8.24 4.21 21.86
C THR A 28 7.34 4.76 22.97
N ALA A 29 6.94 3.91 23.91
CA ALA A 29 6.08 4.32 25.02
C ALA A 29 6.60 5.54 25.82
N PRO A 30 7.91 5.70 26.12
CA PRO A 30 8.39 6.89 26.83
C PRO A 30 8.27 8.17 25.98
N GLU A 31 8.61 8.12 24.69
CA GLU A 31 8.48 9.27 23.78
C GLU A 31 7.02 9.73 23.65
N LEU A 32 6.07 8.78 23.60
CA LEU A 32 4.64 9.10 23.61
C LEU A 32 4.19 9.69 24.96
N ARG A 33 4.79 9.32 26.08
CA ARG A 33 4.45 9.91 27.39
C ARG A 33 4.92 11.36 27.49
N GLU A 34 6.07 11.69 26.93
CA GLU A 34 6.59 13.06 26.91
C GLU A 34 5.64 13.97 26.12
N ILE A 35 5.24 13.52 24.93
CA ILE A 35 4.29 14.26 24.09
C ILE A 35 2.92 14.37 24.77
N ALA A 36 2.44 13.32 25.44
CA ALA A 36 1.16 13.36 26.14
C ALA A 36 1.16 14.26 27.39
N LYS A 37 2.33 14.49 28.02
CA LYS A 37 2.46 15.43 29.15
C LYS A 37 2.36 16.89 28.74
N GLU A 38 2.77 17.21 27.50
CA GLU A 38 2.65 18.56 26.93
C GLU A 38 1.18 18.91 26.59
N ILE A 39 0.30 17.92 26.56
CA ILE A 39 -1.14 18.10 26.31
C ILE A 39 -1.83 18.57 27.59
N PRO A 40 -2.42 19.77 27.62
CA PRO A 40 -3.16 20.26 28.79
C PRO A 40 -4.44 19.43 28.99
N GLY A 41 -4.56 18.79 30.16
CA GLY A 41 -5.77 18.04 30.57
C GLY A 41 -5.63 16.52 30.59
N VAL A 42 -4.48 15.95 30.25
CA VAL A 42 -4.25 14.49 30.32
C VAL A 42 -3.52 14.15 31.62
N GLU A 43 -4.26 13.70 32.63
CA GLU A 43 -3.69 13.17 33.88
C GLU A 43 -3.54 11.64 33.80
N GLY A 44 -2.50 11.08 34.44
CA GLY A 44 -2.29 9.63 34.47
C GLY A 44 -1.49 9.02 33.31
N VAL A 45 -0.76 9.85 32.54
CA VAL A 45 0.07 9.46 31.38
C VAL A 45 1.03 8.29 31.66
N HIS A 46 1.51 8.14 32.90
CA HIS A 46 2.43 7.05 33.27
C HIS A 46 1.76 5.66 33.36
N ALA A 47 0.45 5.60 33.58
CA ALA A 47 -0.31 4.35 33.71
C ALA A 47 -0.93 3.88 32.38
N MET A 48 -0.95 4.74 31.35
CA MET A 48 -1.57 4.44 30.06
C MET A 48 -0.70 3.51 29.21
N LYS A 49 -1.37 2.61 28.48
CA LYS A 49 -0.72 1.72 27.50
C LYS A 49 -0.34 2.52 26.25
N LYS A 50 0.62 2.00 25.47
CA LYS A 50 1.12 2.63 24.24
C LYS A 50 -0.02 3.01 23.27
N GLU A 51 -1.01 2.14 23.12
CA GLU A 51 -2.16 2.35 22.22
C GLU A 51 -3.04 3.53 22.67
N GLN A 52 -3.31 3.64 23.97
CA GLN A 52 -4.12 4.72 24.54
C GLN A 52 -3.42 6.07 24.43
N LEU A 53 -2.10 6.11 24.61
CA LEU A 53 -1.31 7.33 24.41
C LEU A 53 -1.35 7.80 22.95
N LEU A 54 -1.34 6.88 21.99
CA LEU A 54 -1.46 7.22 20.57
C LEU A 54 -2.82 7.83 20.25
N GLU A 55 -3.90 7.28 20.79
CA GLU A 55 -5.26 7.80 20.58
C GLU A 55 -5.39 9.24 21.09
N ILE A 56 -4.96 9.49 22.33
CA ILE A 56 -5.01 10.83 22.95
C ILE A 56 -4.17 11.85 22.17
N ILE A 57 -2.95 11.47 21.77
CA ILE A 57 -2.07 12.36 21.01
C ILE A 57 -2.62 12.63 19.61
N LYS A 58 -3.23 11.63 18.96
CA LYS A 58 -3.85 11.78 17.64
C LYS A 58 -5.10 12.65 17.69
N GLU A 59 -5.93 12.48 18.73
CA GLU A 59 -7.11 13.32 18.99
C GLU A 59 -6.70 14.78 19.25
N TYR A 60 -5.70 15.01 20.10
CA TYR A 60 -5.21 16.35 20.42
C TYR A 60 -4.52 17.05 19.24
N ARG A 61 -3.69 16.32 18.47
CA ARG A 61 -3.05 16.87 17.27
C ARG A 61 -4.02 17.07 16.10
N GLY A 62 -5.30 16.72 16.25
CA GLY A 62 -6.32 16.92 15.21
C GLY A 62 -6.08 16.14 13.93
N ILE A 63 -5.14 15.18 13.94
CA ILE A 63 -4.90 14.28 12.82
C ILE A 63 -6.05 13.28 12.86
N LYS A 64 -7.15 13.63 12.20
CA LYS A 64 -8.11 12.66 11.69
C LYS A 64 -7.32 11.77 10.73
N ASP A 65 -6.71 10.72 11.27
CA ASP A 65 -6.33 9.56 10.50
C ASP A 65 -7.64 9.03 9.92
N GLU A 66 -8.02 9.54 8.73
CA GLU A 66 -8.61 8.70 7.71
C GLU A 66 -7.62 7.57 7.51
N THR A 67 -7.68 6.59 8.41
CA THR A 67 -7.03 5.31 8.24
C THR A 67 -7.31 4.94 6.79
N PRO A 68 -6.29 4.78 5.92
CA PRO A 68 -6.56 4.16 4.65
C PRO A 68 -6.92 2.73 5.03
N LYS A 69 -8.21 2.48 5.30
CA LYS A 69 -8.83 1.20 5.66
C LYS A 69 -8.01 0.17 4.96
N ARG A 70 -7.11 -0.51 5.70
CA ARG A 70 -6.04 -1.37 5.17
C ARG A 70 -6.53 -1.90 3.86
N LYS A 71 -6.08 -1.33 2.72
CA LYS A 71 -6.75 -1.53 1.40
C LYS A 71 -7.03 -3.01 1.34
N LYS A 72 -8.29 -3.43 1.60
CA LYS A 72 -8.63 -4.85 1.73
C LYS A 72 -8.12 -5.38 0.43
N VAL A 73 -7.02 -6.16 0.45
CA VAL A 73 -6.27 -6.55 -0.75
C VAL A 73 -7.36 -6.95 -1.71
N LYS A 74 -7.63 -6.09 -2.72
CA LYS A 74 -8.87 -6.20 -3.51
C LYS A 74 -8.83 -7.64 -3.96
N LYS A 75 -9.68 -8.51 -3.40
CA LYS A 75 -9.65 -9.95 -3.70
C LYS A 75 -9.73 -9.93 -5.20
N ARG A 76 -8.61 -10.26 -5.88
CA ARG A 76 -8.42 -9.99 -7.31
C ARG A 76 -9.72 -10.38 -7.95
N ALA A 77 -10.47 -9.41 -8.50
CA ALA A 77 -11.86 -9.60 -8.88
C ALA A 77 -11.96 -10.98 -9.53
N GLY A 78 -12.60 -11.92 -8.82
CA GLY A 78 -12.41 -13.35 -9.04
C GLY A 78 -12.58 -13.60 -10.52
N VAL A 79 -11.55 -14.15 -11.18
CA VAL A 79 -11.55 -14.30 -12.63
C VAL A 79 -12.85 -14.97 -13.01
N THR A 80 -13.72 -14.26 -13.73
CA THR A 80 -15.09 -14.75 -13.91
C THR A 80 -15.07 -15.98 -14.82
N PRO A 81 -16.00 -16.93 -14.66
CA PRO A 81 -16.07 -18.10 -15.52
C PRO A 81 -16.27 -17.71 -17.00
N LYS A 82 -16.89 -16.54 -17.27
CA LYS A 82 -17.04 -15.98 -18.62
C LYS A 82 -15.69 -15.59 -19.24
N GLN A 83 -14.86 -14.83 -18.51
CA GLN A 83 -13.53 -14.43 -18.97
C GLN A 83 -12.60 -15.63 -19.25
N LEU A 84 -12.72 -16.71 -18.46
CA LEU A 84 -11.97 -17.94 -18.71
C LEU A 84 -12.43 -18.63 -20.00
N LYS A 85 -13.73 -18.66 -20.27
CA LYS A 85 -14.28 -19.25 -21.50
C LYS A 85 -13.88 -18.46 -22.76
N GLU A 86 -13.88 -17.13 -22.68
CA GLU A 86 -13.40 -16.26 -23.76
C GLU A 86 -11.93 -16.53 -24.10
N LYS A 87 -11.04 -16.59 -23.08
CA LYS A 87 -9.64 -16.98 -23.28
C LYS A 87 -9.47 -18.38 -23.86
N ILE A 88 -10.31 -19.34 -23.48
CA ILE A 88 -10.28 -20.68 -24.06
C ILE A 88 -10.64 -20.64 -25.55
N ALA A 89 -11.62 -19.83 -25.96
CA ALA A 89 -12.00 -19.69 -27.36
C ALA A 89 -10.86 -19.09 -28.19
N GLN A 90 -10.21 -18.03 -27.70
CA GLN A 90 -9.05 -17.40 -28.34
C GLN A 90 -7.90 -18.42 -28.53
N LEU A 91 -7.54 -19.16 -27.49
CA LEU A 91 -6.45 -20.14 -27.55
C LEU A 91 -6.78 -21.33 -28.46
N LYS A 92 -8.05 -21.66 -28.68
CA LYS A 92 -8.46 -22.69 -29.65
C LYS A 92 -8.21 -22.20 -31.08
N ALA A 93 -8.56 -20.96 -31.40
CA ALA A 93 -8.27 -20.36 -32.70
C ALA A 93 -6.76 -20.30 -32.96
N GLU A 94 -5.96 -19.87 -31.98
CA GLU A 94 -4.50 -19.90 -32.07
C GLU A 94 -3.95 -21.32 -32.29
N LYS A 95 -4.58 -22.34 -31.69
CA LYS A 95 -4.16 -23.73 -31.83
C LYS A 95 -4.43 -24.25 -33.24
N GLU A 96 -5.53 -23.85 -33.86
CA GLU A 96 -5.85 -24.18 -35.25
C GLU A 96 -4.87 -23.51 -36.21
N ALA A 97 -4.57 -22.23 -36.01
CA ALA A 97 -3.53 -21.53 -36.77
C ALA A 97 -2.15 -22.21 -36.62
N ALA A 98 -1.75 -22.58 -35.40
CA ALA A 98 -0.51 -23.31 -35.15
C ALA A 98 -0.49 -24.71 -35.80
N ARG A 99 -1.66 -25.36 -35.90
CA ARG A 99 -1.80 -26.65 -36.60
C ARG A 99 -1.63 -26.50 -38.11
N GLN A 100 -2.20 -25.44 -38.70
CA GLN A 100 -2.00 -25.11 -40.12
C GLN A 100 -0.54 -24.78 -40.42
N ALA A 101 0.12 -24.03 -39.53
CA ALA A 101 1.56 -23.71 -39.61
C ALA A 101 2.49 -24.90 -39.31
N ARG A 102 1.95 -26.10 -39.02
CA ARG A 102 2.69 -27.32 -38.63
C ARG A 102 3.65 -27.14 -37.45
N ASP A 103 3.45 -26.12 -36.61
CA ASP A 103 4.25 -25.91 -35.40
C ASP A 103 3.76 -26.80 -34.25
N LYS A 104 4.32 -28.01 -34.19
CA LYS A 104 4.00 -29.00 -33.15
C LYS A 104 4.24 -28.48 -31.73
N ARG A 105 5.32 -27.70 -31.51
CA ARG A 105 5.67 -27.17 -30.19
C ARG A 105 4.61 -26.18 -29.72
N ARG A 106 4.19 -25.26 -30.59
CA ARG A 106 3.14 -24.29 -30.28
C ARG A 106 1.79 -24.97 -30.02
N VAL A 107 1.43 -25.99 -30.81
CA VAL A 107 0.21 -26.77 -30.60
C VAL A 107 0.19 -27.44 -29.22
N ASP A 108 1.31 -28.02 -28.77
CA ASP A 108 1.39 -28.67 -27.46
C ASP A 108 1.30 -27.67 -26.29
N ILE A 109 1.95 -26.51 -26.42
CA ILE A 109 1.85 -25.43 -25.43
C ILE A 109 0.40 -24.95 -25.31
N LEU A 110 -0.26 -24.70 -26.43
CA LEU A 110 -1.65 -24.24 -26.46
C LEU A 110 -2.60 -25.31 -25.91
N ARG A 111 -2.39 -26.60 -26.23
CA ARG A 111 -3.13 -27.72 -25.63
C ARG A 111 -3.04 -27.71 -24.10
N ARG A 112 -1.85 -27.56 -23.55
CA ARG A 112 -1.63 -27.53 -22.08
C ARG A 112 -2.29 -26.32 -21.43
N ARG A 113 -2.17 -25.13 -22.04
CA ARG A 113 -2.81 -23.89 -21.57
C ARG A 113 -4.34 -24.00 -21.55
N ILE A 114 -4.93 -24.51 -22.65
CA ILE A 114 -6.38 -24.77 -22.74
C ILE A 114 -6.83 -25.73 -21.62
N ASN A 115 -6.10 -26.82 -21.38
CA ASN A 115 -6.44 -27.77 -20.32
C ASN A 115 -6.37 -27.13 -18.93
N ARG A 116 -5.37 -26.29 -18.65
CA ARG A 116 -5.24 -25.59 -17.38
C ARG A 116 -6.40 -24.62 -17.15
N LEU A 117 -6.76 -23.85 -18.18
CA LEU A 117 -7.89 -22.91 -18.13
C LEU A 117 -9.23 -23.64 -17.96
N LYS A 118 -9.45 -24.78 -18.61
CA LYS A 118 -10.63 -25.63 -18.40
C LYS A 118 -10.72 -26.15 -16.95
N LYS A 119 -9.59 -26.53 -16.36
CA LYS A 119 -9.54 -26.93 -14.94
C LYS A 119 -9.84 -25.75 -14.02
N GLN A 120 -9.29 -24.57 -14.32
CA GLN A 120 -9.57 -23.35 -13.56
C GLN A 120 -11.04 -22.92 -13.67
N SER A 121 -11.66 -23.01 -14.85
CA SER A 121 -13.07 -22.65 -15.02
C SER A 121 -14.01 -23.57 -14.23
N ARG A 122 -13.67 -24.87 -14.12
CA ARG A 122 -14.43 -25.81 -13.26
C ARG A 122 -14.28 -25.48 -11.78
N LYS A 123 -13.06 -25.13 -11.34
CA LYS A 123 -12.81 -24.74 -9.94
C LYS A 123 -13.52 -23.45 -9.55
N VAL A 124 -13.50 -22.45 -10.44
CA VAL A 124 -14.19 -21.17 -10.21
C VAL A 124 -15.71 -21.33 -10.25
N ALA A 125 -16.24 -22.22 -11.10
CA ALA A 125 -17.68 -22.48 -11.12
C ALA A 125 -18.19 -23.31 -9.93
N ALA A 126 -17.29 -24.02 -9.23
CA ALA A 126 -17.61 -24.82 -8.05
C ALA A 126 -17.34 -24.08 -6.72
N ALA A 127 -16.76 -22.89 -6.76
CA ALA A 127 -16.41 -22.05 -5.61
C ALA A 127 -17.41 -20.89 -5.49
#